data_AF-A0A358M4D1-F1
#
_entry.id   AF-A0A358M4D1-F1
#
_cell.length_a   1.000
_cell.length_b   1.000
_cell.length_c   1.000
_cell.angle_alpha   90.00
_cell.angle_beta   90.00
_cell.angle_gamma   90.00
#
_symmetry.space_group_name_H-M   'P 1'
#
loop_
_entity.id
_entity.type
_entity.pdbx_description
1 polymer ?
#
loop_
_entity_poly.entity_id
_entity_poly.type
_entity_poly.pdbx_seq_one_letter_code
_entity_poly.pdbx_strand_id
1 'polypeptide(L)'
;MNCLCCGKPLRTENTDSGWHKSCIRRFFGTIELPEIAIDEAAFEALAAESTNKGYTVPGVQKKLSLHLFSEGNTPRLTLVNYPTGYILKPQVPEFEALPQAEYLVMCMADAAGISTVPHALIMGKDSPAYITKRVDRIFTKNKMQMLAMEDFCQLDLRLTQDKYKGSYERCAKIIERYSSCKGLDITELYLRLVFSFLVGNSDMHLKNFSLIETEEGSGKYVLSPAYDLLPVNVIMPEDKEQFALAMNGKKTHIRRKDFLVLAEECGMTRGSAEKMIAMLVSKKEKL
;
A
#
# COMPACT_ATOMS: atom_id res chain seq x y z
N MET A 1 18.63 -1.88 -19.49
CA MET A 1 18.16 -1.85 -18.10
C MET A 1 17.06 -0.80 -17.97
N ASN A 2 16.00 -1.07 -17.20
CA ASN A 2 14.90 -0.13 -16.96
C ASN A 2 15.13 0.63 -15.64
N CYS A 3 14.59 1.84 -15.56
CA CYS A 3 14.64 2.67 -14.36
C CYS A 3 13.80 2.05 -13.24
N LEU A 4 14.39 1.85 -12.06
CA LEU A 4 13.75 1.24 -10.90
C LEU A 4 12.65 2.10 -10.25
N CYS A 5 12.51 3.36 -10.67
CA CYS A 5 11.42 4.23 -10.25
C CYS A 5 10.27 4.26 -11.26
N CYS A 6 10.55 4.54 -12.55
CA CYS A 6 9.49 4.75 -13.55
C CYS A 6 9.29 3.61 -14.54
N GLY A 7 10.06 2.53 -14.47
CA GLY A 7 9.97 1.38 -15.37
C GLY A 7 10.43 1.62 -16.81
N LYS A 8 10.79 2.86 -17.20
CA LYS A 8 11.19 3.19 -18.58
C LYS A 8 12.67 2.86 -18.85
N PRO A 9 13.07 2.61 -20.10
CA PRO A 9 14.47 2.32 -20.45
C PRO A 9 15.45 3.43 -20.01
N LEU A 10 16.58 3.04 -19.42
CA LEU A 10 17.70 3.95 -19.14
C LEU A 10 18.47 4.24 -20.45
N ARG A 11 18.91 5.49 -20.63
CA ARG A 11 19.86 5.82 -21.70
C ARG A 11 21.22 5.25 -21.33
N THR A 12 22.00 4.81 -22.32
CA THR A 12 23.27 4.06 -22.19
C THR A 12 24.36 4.76 -21.39
N GLU A 13 24.20 6.04 -21.05
CA GLU A 13 25.15 6.85 -20.29
C GLU A 13 24.58 7.11 -18.88
N ASN A 14 25.17 6.50 -17.85
CA ASN A 14 24.76 6.47 -16.42
C ASN A 14 23.76 5.38 -16.01
N THR A 15 24.14 4.12 -16.20
CA THR A 15 23.39 2.94 -15.70
C THR A 15 23.63 2.63 -14.22
N ASP A 16 24.67 3.19 -13.60
CA ASP A 16 25.18 2.73 -12.30
C ASP A 16 24.18 2.90 -11.14
N SER A 17 23.34 3.94 -11.18
CA SER A 17 22.32 4.17 -10.15
C SER A 17 21.03 3.36 -10.36
N GLY A 18 20.82 2.77 -11.53
CA GLY A 18 19.55 2.14 -11.91
C GLY A 18 18.36 3.12 -12.05
N TRP A 19 18.59 4.43 -12.01
CA TRP A 19 17.55 5.47 -12.01
C TRP A 19 17.81 6.57 -13.05
N HIS A 20 16.75 7.18 -13.60
CA HIS A 20 16.92 8.43 -14.35
C HIS A 20 17.21 9.60 -13.40
N LYS A 21 18.07 10.55 -13.80
CA LYS A 21 18.32 11.79 -13.05
C LYS A 21 17.04 12.57 -12.71
N SER A 22 16.05 12.56 -13.61
CA SER A 22 14.74 13.18 -13.36
C SER A 22 13.92 12.43 -12.31
N CYS A 23 14.02 11.10 -12.26
CA CYS A 23 13.34 10.27 -11.26
C CYS A 23 13.95 10.50 -9.88
N ILE A 24 15.28 10.57 -9.78
CA ILE A 24 16.00 10.89 -8.53
C ILE A 24 15.53 12.25 -7.99
N ARG A 25 15.57 13.30 -8.81
CA ARG A 25 15.12 14.64 -8.41
C ARG A 25 13.66 14.67 -7.96
N ARG A 26 12.78 13.97 -8.67
CA ARG A 26 11.35 13.93 -8.34
C ARG A 26 11.08 13.17 -7.04
N PHE A 27 11.76 12.05 -6.84
CA PHE A 27 11.51 11.17 -5.69
C PHE A 27 12.20 11.71 -4.43
N PHE A 28 13.51 11.93 -4.51
CA PHE A 28 14.37 12.31 -3.39
C PHE A 28 14.53 13.82 -3.19
N GLY A 29 14.31 14.62 -4.24
CA GLY A 29 14.64 16.04 -4.21
C GLY A 29 16.14 16.34 -4.38
N THR A 30 16.96 15.33 -4.67
CA THR A 30 18.42 15.42 -4.81
C THR A 30 18.87 15.30 -6.27
N ILE A 31 20.12 15.68 -6.55
CA ILE A 31 20.70 15.54 -7.90
C ILE A 31 21.17 14.10 -8.15
N GLU A 32 21.70 13.47 -7.10
CA GLU A 32 22.23 12.11 -7.10
C GLU A 32 21.43 11.21 -6.17
N LEU A 33 21.46 9.90 -6.43
CA LEU A 33 20.77 8.93 -5.60
C LEU A 33 21.43 8.97 -4.20
N PRO A 34 20.68 9.22 -3.13
CA PRO A 34 21.27 9.22 -1.80
C PRO A 34 21.80 7.81 -1.48
N GLU A 35 22.96 7.74 -0.82
CA GLU A 35 23.43 6.47 -0.26
C GLU A 35 22.45 6.03 0.83
N ILE A 36 21.72 4.95 0.57
CA ILE A 36 20.87 4.29 1.56
C ILE A 36 21.66 3.08 2.04
N ALA A 37 22.47 3.28 3.09
CA ALA A 37 23.19 2.20 3.72
C ALA A 37 22.19 1.27 4.44
N ILE A 38 21.80 0.18 3.80
CA ILE A 38 21.08 -0.90 4.48
C ILE A 38 22.15 -1.66 5.27
N ASP A 39 22.43 -1.22 6.50
CA ASP A 39 23.38 -1.91 7.37
C ASP A 39 22.87 -3.33 7.65
N GLU A 40 23.62 -4.31 7.18
CA GLU A 40 23.35 -5.75 7.32
C GLU A 40 23.18 -6.10 8.81
N ALA A 41 23.92 -5.45 9.71
CA ALA A 41 23.80 -5.65 11.16
C ALA A 41 22.50 -5.07 11.73
N ALA A 42 22.03 -3.93 11.21
CA ALA A 42 20.73 -3.38 11.58
C ALA A 42 19.60 -4.30 11.07
N PHE A 43 19.76 -4.86 9.86
CA PHE A 43 18.82 -5.81 9.27
C PHE A 43 18.78 -7.15 10.02
N GLU A 44 19.93 -7.74 10.37
CA GLU A 44 20.03 -8.99 11.14
C GLU A 44 19.51 -8.85 12.57
N ALA A 45 19.78 -7.72 13.24
CA ALA A 45 19.23 -7.44 14.56
C ALA A 45 17.70 -7.32 14.53
N LEU A 46 17.14 -6.71 13.47
CA LEU A 46 15.69 -6.59 13.26
C LEU A 46 15.02 -7.92 12.89
N ALA A 47 15.72 -8.80 12.16
CA ALA A 47 15.25 -10.14 11.80
C ALA A 47 15.29 -11.11 13.01
N ALA A 48 16.34 -11.05 13.83
CA ALA A 48 16.53 -11.95 14.97
C ALA A 48 15.50 -11.73 16.11
N GLU A 49 15.05 -10.50 16.35
CA GLU A 49 14.04 -10.19 17.39
C GLU A 49 12.62 -10.69 17.03
N SER A 50 12.36 -11.04 15.76
CA SER A 50 11.02 -11.35 15.25
C SER A 50 10.56 -12.81 15.47
N THR A 51 11.49 -13.71 15.82
CA THR A 51 11.25 -15.16 15.84
C THR A 51 10.56 -15.71 17.10
N ASN A 52 10.13 -14.85 18.04
CA ASN A 52 9.54 -15.30 19.30
C ASN A 52 8.18 -14.64 19.60
N LYS A 53 7.10 -15.25 19.10
CA LYS A 53 5.82 -15.48 19.83
C LYS A 53 4.79 -16.15 18.92
N GLY A 54 4.52 -17.43 19.18
CA GLY A 54 3.40 -18.16 18.58
C GLY A 54 2.05 -17.71 19.16
N TYR A 55 1.00 -17.79 18.34
CA TYR A 55 -0.28 -18.47 18.58
C TYR A 55 -1.30 -18.15 17.45
N THR A 56 -1.96 -19.20 16.91
CA THR A 56 -3.26 -19.27 16.20
C THR A 56 -3.40 -19.04 14.67
N VAL A 57 -4.22 -19.94 14.09
CA VAL A 57 -4.80 -20.11 12.72
C VAL A 57 -3.85 -19.94 11.52
N PRO A 58 -3.55 -21.02 10.75
CA PRO A 58 -2.47 -21.04 9.75
C PRO A 58 -2.50 -19.93 8.69
N GLY A 59 -3.68 -19.51 8.23
CA GLY A 59 -3.83 -18.49 7.18
C GLY A 59 -3.66 -17.05 7.67
N VAL A 60 -4.12 -16.76 8.91
CA VAL A 60 -3.96 -15.43 9.52
C VAL A 60 -2.53 -15.26 10.03
N GLN A 61 -1.86 -16.35 10.46
CA GLN A 61 -0.48 -16.32 10.93
C GLN A 61 0.53 -15.91 9.84
N LYS A 62 0.35 -16.35 8.59
CA LYS A 62 1.26 -15.97 7.48
C LYS A 62 0.98 -14.56 6.94
N LYS A 63 -0.29 -14.11 6.90
CA LYS A 63 -0.62 -12.69 6.66
C LYS A 63 -0.08 -11.82 7.77
N LEU A 64 -0.22 -12.28 9.02
CA LEU A 64 0.49 -11.70 10.13
C LEU A 64 2.00 -11.74 9.86
N SER A 65 2.65 -12.79 9.36
CA SER A 65 4.09 -12.74 9.01
C SER A 65 4.44 -11.69 7.93
N LEU A 66 3.56 -11.45 6.95
CA LEU A 66 3.70 -10.32 6.01
C LEU A 66 3.66 -8.95 6.73
N HIS A 67 2.96 -8.86 7.87
CA HIS A 67 2.72 -7.63 8.66
C HIS A 67 3.41 -7.54 10.04
N LEU A 68 3.94 -8.65 10.58
CA LEU A 68 4.30 -8.87 12.00
C LEU A 68 5.60 -8.16 12.35
N PHE A 69 6.23 -7.60 11.34
CA PHE A 69 7.38 -6.75 11.49
C PHE A 69 6.99 -5.27 11.65
N SER A 70 5.78 -5.00 12.17
CA SER A 70 5.23 -3.64 12.34
C SER A 70 4.50 -3.35 13.68
N GLU A 71 4.29 -4.30 14.61
CA GLU A 71 3.44 -4.02 15.80
C GLU A 71 4.04 -4.43 17.18
N GLY A 72 4.64 -3.44 17.88
CA GLY A 72 5.04 -3.29 19.32
C GLY A 72 5.71 -4.47 20.08
N ASN A 73 6.80 -4.36 20.87
CA ASN A 73 7.49 -3.26 21.57
C ASN A 73 8.93 -3.03 21.05
N THR A 74 9.34 -3.76 20.00
CA THR A 74 10.34 -3.43 18.96
C THR A 74 10.03 -4.28 17.72
N PRO A 75 9.50 -3.68 16.65
CA PRO A 75 9.46 -4.36 15.34
C PRO A 75 9.54 -3.38 14.14
N ARG A 76 10.54 -3.51 13.27
CA ARG A 76 10.63 -2.72 12.03
C ARG A 76 11.29 -3.51 10.89
N LEU A 77 10.52 -4.21 10.04
CA LEU A 77 10.97 -4.44 8.64
C LEU A 77 10.80 -3.20 7.78
N THR A 78 10.04 -2.24 8.30
CA THR A 78 9.85 -0.94 7.71
C THR A 78 10.85 0.01 8.37
N LEU A 79 11.93 0.38 7.69
CA LEU A 79 12.78 1.47 8.18
C LEU A 79 12.03 2.80 8.00
N VAL A 80 11.16 3.11 8.97
CA VAL A 80 10.40 4.36 9.00
C VAL A 80 11.37 5.50 9.28
N ASN A 81 11.35 6.52 8.41
CA ASN A 81 12.29 7.64 8.42
C ASN A 81 13.74 7.26 8.09
N TYR A 82 13.95 6.26 7.25
CA TYR A 82 15.26 5.95 6.70
C TYR A 82 15.23 5.86 5.17
N PRO A 83 15.63 6.92 4.44
CA PRO A 83 15.91 8.28 4.91
C PRO A 83 14.68 8.97 5.52
N THR A 84 14.85 10.09 6.24
CA THR A 84 13.72 10.83 6.86
C THR A 84 12.61 11.10 5.84
N GLY A 85 11.37 10.70 6.15
CA GLY A 85 10.24 10.82 5.21
C GLY A 85 10.07 9.67 4.22
N TYR A 86 10.85 8.60 4.34
CA TYR A 86 10.70 7.39 3.53
C TYR A 86 10.42 6.17 4.42
N ILE A 87 9.89 5.15 3.75
CA ILE A 87 9.66 3.81 4.26
C ILE A 87 10.39 2.87 3.32
N LEU A 88 11.30 2.07 3.86
CA LEU A 88 12.00 1.01 3.13
C LEU A 88 11.48 -0.35 3.57
N LYS A 89 11.16 -1.21 2.60
CA LYS A 89 10.73 -2.60 2.77
C LYS A 89 11.71 -3.51 2.02
N PRO A 90 12.64 -4.15 2.73
CA PRO A 90 13.65 -5.03 2.14
C PRO A 90 13.06 -6.38 1.71
N GLN A 91 13.85 -7.15 0.97
CA GLN A 91 13.58 -8.55 0.67
C GLN A 91 13.55 -9.38 1.97
N VAL A 92 12.60 -10.31 2.06
CA VAL A 92 12.52 -11.29 3.16
C VAL A 92 12.74 -12.70 2.62
N PRO A 93 13.51 -13.57 3.28
CA PRO A 93 13.83 -14.92 2.76
C PRO A 93 12.60 -15.79 2.48
N GLU A 94 11.50 -15.58 3.21
CA GLU A 94 10.29 -16.39 3.16
C GLU A 94 9.48 -16.21 1.87
N PHE A 95 9.60 -15.05 1.21
CA PHE A 95 8.78 -14.68 0.07
C PHE A 95 9.63 -14.18 -1.09
N GLU A 96 9.74 -14.97 -2.15
CA GLU A 96 10.52 -14.63 -3.34
C GLU A 96 10.07 -13.29 -3.95
N ALA A 97 11.03 -12.39 -4.19
CA ALA A 97 10.83 -11.12 -4.88
C ALA A 97 9.71 -10.23 -4.31
N LEU A 98 9.46 -10.28 -3.00
CA LEU A 98 8.39 -9.52 -2.33
C LEU A 98 8.45 -8.01 -2.60
N PRO A 99 9.61 -7.32 -2.55
CA PRO A 99 9.72 -5.92 -2.92
C PRO A 99 9.28 -5.63 -4.36
N GLN A 100 9.68 -6.49 -5.31
CA GLN A 100 9.32 -6.35 -6.72
C GLN A 100 7.83 -6.63 -6.94
N ALA A 101 7.24 -7.57 -6.19
CA ALA A 101 5.82 -7.85 -6.25
C ALA A 101 4.99 -6.64 -5.76
N GLU A 102 5.39 -5.99 -4.66
CA GLU A 102 4.76 -4.75 -4.21
C GLU A 102 4.93 -3.62 -5.24
N TYR A 103 6.16 -3.42 -5.73
CA TYR A 103 6.44 -2.41 -6.75
C TYR A 103 5.58 -2.60 -8.00
N LEU A 104 5.45 -3.83 -8.48
CA LEU A 104 4.65 -4.18 -9.65
C LEU A 104 3.18 -3.82 -9.44
N VAL A 105 2.58 -4.25 -8.32
CA VAL A 105 1.17 -3.97 -8.04
C VAL A 105 0.92 -2.48 -7.84
N MET A 106 1.84 -1.75 -7.23
CA MET A 106 1.77 -0.30 -7.10
C MET A 106 1.86 0.41 -8.46
N CYS A 107 2.74 -0.05 -9.37
CA CYS A 107 2.79 0.45 -10.75
C CYS A 107 1.51 0.14 -11.54
N MET A 108 0.94 -1.05 -11.34
CA MET A 108 -0.36 -1.43 -11.92
C MET A 108 -1.48 -0.53 -11.38
N ALA A 109 -1.45 -0.16 -10.10
CA ALA A 109 -2.41 0.75 -9.50
C ALA A 109 -2.32 2.16 -10.11
N ASP A 110 -1.10 2.69 -10.32
CA ASP A 110 -0.88 3.94 -11.05
C ASP A 110 -1.49 3.89 -12.47
N ALA A 111 -1.20 2.81 -13.22
CA ALA A 111 -1.71 2.61 -14.57
C ALA A 111 -3.24 2.42 -14.59
N ALA A 112 -3.83 1.91 -13.50
CA ALA A 112 -5.26 1.80 -13.27
C ALA A 112 -5.93 3.15 -12.94
N GLY A 113 -5.15 4.19 -12.62
CA GLY A 113 -5.64 5.51 -12.24
C GLY A 113 -5.97 5.63 -10.75
N ILE A 114 -5.49 4.71 -9.92
CA ILE A 114 -5.56 4.80 -8.46
C ILE A 114 -4.51 5.81 -8.00
N SER A 115 -4.88 6.69 -7.08
CA SER A 115 -3.91 7.59 -6.46
C SER A 115 -3.02 6.77 -5.53
N THR A 116 -1.72 6.65 -5.82
CA THR A 116 -0.77 5.91 -4.98
C THR A 116 0.26 6.81 -4.32
N VAL A 117 0.84 6.34 -3.22
CA VAL A 117 2.03 6.97 -2.63
C VAL A 117 3.22 6.89 -3.61
N PRO A 118 4.14 7.86 -3.64
CA PRO A 118 5.33 7.76 -4.47
C PRO A 118 6.15 6.54 -4.08
N HIS A 119 6.36 5.62 -5.01
CA HIS A 119 7.01 4.34 -4.78
C HIS A 119 8.08 4.05 -5.84
N ALA A 120 9.06 3.21 -5.48
CA ALA A 120 10.13 2.77 -6.36
C ALA A 120 10.82 1.50 -5.81
N LEU A 121 11.72 0.92 -6.60
CA LEU A 121 12.73 0.00 -6.12
C LEU A 121 14.08 0.71 -5.94
N ILE A 122 14.84 0.28 -4.95
CA ILE A 122 16.24 0.64 -4.80
C ILE A 122 17.08 -0.63 -4.68
N MET A 123 18.28 -0.62 -5.24
CA MET A 123 19.22 -1.72 -5.07
C MET A 123 19.92 -1.57 -3.72
N GLY A 124 19.77 -2.57 -2.84
CA GLY A 124 20.69 -2.80 -1.76
C GLY A 124 21.96 -3.49 -2.25
N LYS A 125 22.84 -3.87 -1.32
CA LYS A 125 24.09 -4.60 -1.60
C LYS A 125 23.83 -5.96 -2.25
N ASP A 126 22.86 -6.71 -1.73
CA ASP A 126 22.60 -8.10 -2.13
C ASP A 126 21.22 -8.33 -2.75
N SER A 127 20.24 -7.45 -2.50
CA SER A 127 18.89 -7.57 -3.03
C SER A 127 18.19 -6.22 -3.19
N PRO A 128 17.19 -6.11 -4.10
CA PRO A 128 16.37 -4.92 -4.18
C PRO A 128 15.47 -4.77 -2.95
N ALA A 129 15.17 -3.52 -2.61
CA ALA A 129 14.20 -3.15 -1.60
C ALA A 129 13.14 -2.22 -2.23
N TYR A 130 11.92 -2.30 -1.72
CA TYR A 130 10.84 -1.40 -2.08
C TYR A 130 10.95 -0.16 -1.20
N ILE A 131 10.90 1.01 -1.83
CA ILE A 131 10.95 2.29 -1.13
C ILE A 131 9.73 3.11 -1.48
N THR A 132 9.10 3.69 -0.46
CA THR A 132 7.99 4.62 -0.63
C THR A 132 8.20 5.88 0.18
N LYS A 133 7.69 7.00 -0.34
CA LYS A 133 7.73 8.29 0.34
C LYS A 133 6.48 8.47 1.19
N ARG A 134 6.68 8.85 2.45
CA ARG A 134 5.60 9.23 3.35
C ARG A 134 4.89 10.47 2.84
N VAL A 135 3.58 10.35 2.65
CA VAL A 135 2.72 11.45 2.19
C VAL A 135 2.28 12.37 3.32
N ASP A 136 2.37 11.92 4.57
CA ASP A 136 2.09 12.69 5.79
C ASP A 136 3.27 13.55 6.26
N ARG A 137 4.34 13.63 5.44
CA ARG A 137 5.55 14.42 5.69
C ARG A 137 5.88 15.25 4.45
N ILE A 138 5.58 16.54 4.47
CA ILE A 138 5.86 17.45 3.35
C ILE A 138 7.13 18.25 3.66
N PHE A 139 8.18 17.99 2.88
CA PHE A 139 9.45 18.71 2.99
C PHE A 139 9.42 19.97 2.12
N THR A 140 9.47 21.12 2.77
CA THR A 140 9.77 22.41 2.13
C THR A 140 11.19 22.83 2.49
N LYS A 141 11.78 23.81 1.77
CA LYS A 141 13.20 24.17 1.90
C LYS A 141 13.67 24.39 3.35
N ASN A 142 12.80 24.90 4.24
CA ASN A 142 13.17 25.25 5.62
C ASN A 142 12.26 24.64 6.70
N LYS A 143 11.24 23.85 6.34
CA LYS A 143 10.29 23.26 7.30
C LYS A 143 9.77 21.92 6.80
N MET A 144 9.62 20.97 7.71
CA MET A 144 8.85 19.76 7.47
C MET A 144 7.46 19.98 8.07
N GLN A 145 6.43 19.93 7.22
CA GLN A 145 5.03 19.95 7.65
C GLN A 145 4.59 18.51 7.93
N MET A 146 3.88 18.32 9.04
CA MET A 146 3.30 17.04 9.42
C MET A 146 1.79 17.11 9.22
N LEU A 147 1.28 16.26 8.34
CA LEU A 147 -0.17 16.11 8.16
C LEU A 147 -0.68 15.07 9.13
N ALA A 148 -1.82 15.34 9.79
CA ALA A 148 -2.49 14.31 10.56
C ALA A 148 -3.00 13.20 9.61
N MET A 149 -2.71 11.95 9.94
CA MET A 149 -3.11 10.79 9.15
C MET A 149 -3.46 9.65 10.09
N GLU A 150 -4.69 9.14 9.97
CA GLU A 150 -5.23 8.10 10.86
C GLU A 150 -5.78 6.96 10.01
N ASP A 151 -5.47 5.73 10.39
CA ASP A 151 -6.00 4.54 9.71
C ASP A 151 -7.44 4.22 10.09
N PHE A 152 -8.13 3.42 9.28
CA PHE A 152 -9.55 3.12 9.50
C PHE A 152 -9.77 2.25 10.75
N CYS A 153 -8.75 1.57 11.25
CA CYS A 153 -8.84 0.85 12.52
C CYS A 153 -8.95 1.85 13.68
N GLN A 154 -8.12 2.89 13.66
CA GLN A 154 -8.17 3.99 14.64
C GLN A 154 -9.48 4.79 14.51
N LEU A 155 -9.89 5.13 13.29
CA LEU A 155 -11.13 5.90 13.04
C LEU A 155 -12.42 5.12 13.37
N ASP A 156 -12.39 3.77 13.35
CA ASP A 156 -13.47 2.92 13.85
C ASP A 156 -13.34 2.60 15.35
N LEU A 157 -12.40 3.25 16.06
CA LEU A 157 -12.14 3.09 17.49
C LEU A 157 -11.80 1.64 17.89
N ARG A 158 -11.01 0.97 17.05
CA ARG A 158 -10.56 -0.41 17.26
C ARG A 158 -9.11 -0.48 17.66
N LEU A 159 -8.81 -1.50 18.47
CA LEU A 159 -7.43 -1.90 18.74
C LEU A 159 -6.81 -2.49 17.49
N THR A 160 -5.49 -2.36 17.35
CA THR A 160 -4.73 -2.83 16.20
C THR A 160 -4.94 -4.31 15.86
N GLN A 161 -5.05 -5.16 16.89
CA GLN A 161 -5.35 -6.59 16.74
C GLN A 161 -6.70 -6.89 16.06
N ASP A 162 -7.61 -5.91 16.05
CA ASP A 162 -8.92 -6.00 15.42
C ASP A 162 -8.91 -5.47 13.98
N LYS A 163 -7.75 -5.26 13.36
CA LYS A 163 -7.62 -4.76 11.98
C LYS A 163 -8.41 -5.56 10.94
N TYR A 164 -8.64 -6.86 11.18
CA TYR A 164 -9.45 -7.74 10.33
C TYR A 164 -10.95 -7.79 10.72
N LYS A 165 -11.34 -7.20 11.85
CA LYS A 165 -12.71 -7.22 12.37
C LYS A 165 -13.50 -6.03 11.83
N GLY A 166 -13.75 -6.04 10.53
CA GLY A 166 -14.49 -4.99 9.84
C GLY A 166 -15.13 -5.48 8.54
N SER A 167 -15.66 -4.53 7.78
CA SER A 167 -16.25 -4.77 6.46
C SER A 167 -16.00 -3.56 5.57
N TYR A 168 -16.04 -3.73 4.26
CA TYR A 168 -15.81 -2.60 3.35
C TYR A 168 -16.96 -1.58 3.37
N GLU A 169 -18.17 -1.99 3.73
CA GLU A 169 -19.29 -1.08 4.01
C GLU A 169 -18.98 -0.20 5.22
N ARG A 170 -18.25 -0.73 6.21
CA ARG A 170 -17.78 0.07 7.36
C ARG A 170 -16.68 1.04 6.94
N CYS A 171 -15.76 0.63 6.07
CA CYS A 171 -14.79 1.55 5.47
C CYS A 171 -15.49 2.73 4.77
N ALA A 172 -16.55 2.46 4.01
CA ALA A 172 -17.37 3.50 3.38
C ALA A 172 -18.04 4.43 4.42
N LYS A 173 -18.54 3.88 5.53
CA LYS A 173 -19.12 4.68 6.63
C LYS A 173 -18.10 5.60 7.32
N ILE A 174 -16.84 5.19 7.40
CA ILE A 174 -15.75 6.03 7.93
C ILE A 174 -15.51 7.21 7.00
N ILE A 175 -15.43 6.97 5.68
CA ILE A 175 -15.31 8.03 4.67
C ILE A 175 -16.51 8.98 4.76
N GLU A 176 -17.73 8.45 4.81
CA GLU A 176 -18.95 9.27 4.90
C GLU A 176 -18.99 10.14 6.16
N ARG A 177 -18.38 9.67 7.26
CA ARG A 177 -18.33 10.41 8.52
C ARG A 177 -17.27 11.49 8.55
N TYR A 178 -16.07 11.21 8.04
CA TYR A 178 -14.88 12.03 8.31
C TYR A 178 -14.26 12.70 7.07
N SER A 179 -14.57 12.23 5.86
CA SER A 179 -14.02 12.83 4.64
C SER A 179 -14.70 14.15 4.29
N SER A 180 -13.88 15.10 3.85
CA SER A 180 -14.29 16.37 3.25
C SER A 180 -14.66 16.24 1.76
N CYS A 181 -14.35 15.10 1.12
CA CYS A 181 -14.56 14.83 -0.30
C CYS A 181 -15.24 13.46 -0.53
N LYS A 182 -16.27 13.16 0.27
CA LYS A 182 -16.98 11.87 0.36
C LYS A 182 -17.19 11.13 -0.97
N GLY A 183 -17.80 11.78 -1.96
CA GLY A 183 -18.12 11.14 -3.24
C GLY A 183 -16.88 10.69 -4.04
N LEU A 184 -15.80 11.48 -4.00
CA LEU A 184 -14.53 11.12 -4.65
C LEU A 184 -13.85 9.99 -3.89
N ASP A 185 -13.80 10.09 -2.57
CA ASP A 185 -13.15 9.10 -1.71
C ASP A 185 -13.86 7.74 -1.72
N ILE A 186 -15.19 7.72 -1.77
CA ILE A 186 -15.98 6.49 -1.96
C ILE A 186 -15.70 5.87 -3.32
N THR A 187 -15.63 6.68 -4.38
CA THR A 187 -15.31 6.20 -5.73
C THR A 187 -13.91 5.61 -5.78
N GLU A 188 -12.94 6.27 -5.15
CA GLU A 188 -11.56 5.80 -5.03
C GLU A 188 -11.46 4.51 -4.20
N LEU A 189 -12.16 4.42 -3.06
CA LEU A 189 -12.25 3.19 -2.26
C LEU A 189 -12.79 2.04 -3.13
N TYR A 190 -13.88 2.28 -3.85
CA TYR A 190 -14.47 1.28 -4.74
C TYR A 190 -13.47 0.81 -5.81
N LEU A 191 -12.77 1.74 -6.46
CA LEU A 191 -11.76 1.44 -7.46
C LEU A 191 -10.65 0.56 -6.88
N ARG A 192 -10.15 0.89 -5.68
CA ARG A 192 -9.12 0.12 -4.96
C ARG A 192 -9.60 -1.30 -4.63
N LEU A 193 -10.86 -1.50 -4.25
CA LEU A 193 -11.40 -2.82 -3.93
C LEU A 193 -11.54 -3.71 -5.17
N VAL A 194 -12.05 -3.16 -6.28
CA VAL A 194 -12.12 -3.89 -7.55
C VAL A 194 -10.70 -4.24 -8.03
N PHE A 195 -9.77 -3.29 -7.97
CA PHE A 195 -8.38 -3.52 -8.34
C PHE A 195 -7.72 -4.59 -7.46
N SER A 196 -7.86 -4.48 -6.13
CA SER A 196 -7.30 -5.43 -5.16
C SER A 196 -7.76 -6.85 -5.44
N PHE A 197 -9.05 -7.03 -5.78
CA PHE A 197 -9.57 -8.32 -6.19
C PHE A 197 -8.92 -8.85 -7.47
N LEU A 198 -8.73 -7.99 -8.48
CA LEU A 198 -8.13 -8.39 -9.76
C LEU A 198 -6.67 -8.81 -9.64
N VAL A 199 -5.91 -8.14 -8.76
CA VAL A 199 -4.48 -8.45 -8.52
C VAL A 199 -4.25 -9.51 -7.44
N GLY A 200 -5.32 -10.06 -6.86
CA GLY A 200 -5.22 -11.06 -5.80
C GLY A 200 -4.69 -10.51 -4.47
N ASN A 201 -4.97 -9.24 -4.16
CA ASN A 201 -4.67 -8.67 -2.85
C ASN A 201 -5.78 -9.04 -1.86
N SER A 202 -5.59 -10.16 -1.16
CA SER A 202 -6.48 -10.69 -0.14
C SER A 202 -6.25 -10.11 1.26
N ASP A 203 -5.44 -9.06 1.39
CA ASP A 203 -4.95 -8.56 2.67
C ASP A 203 -5.21 -7.07 2.93
N MET A 204 -6.14 -6.47 2.16
CA MET A 204 -6.62 -5.10 2.38
C MET A 204 -7.52 -5.00 3.63
N HIS A 205 -6.89 -4.84 4.80
CA HIS A 205 -7.54 -4.69 6.10
C HIS A 205 -7.67 -3.22 6.55
N LEU A 206 -8.26 -2.96 7.72
CA LEU A 206 -8.58 -1.58 8.15
C LEU A 206 -7.34 -0.65 8.23
N LYS A 207 -6.14 -1.18 8.43
CA LYS A 207 -4.91 -0.36 8.48
C LYS A 207 -4.34 0.03 7.10
N ASN A 208 -4.85 -0.55 6.01
CA ASN A 208 -4.44 -0.21 4.64
C ASN A 208 -5.25 0.95 4.05
N PHE A 209 -6.16 1.51 4.84
CA PHE A 209 -6.93 2.68 4.48
C PHE A 209 -6.73 3.72 5.57
N SER A 210 -6.40 4.94 5.16
CA SER A 210 -6.27 6.07 6.07
C SER A 210 -6.94 7.30 5.49
N LEU A 211 -7.44 8.16 6.36
CA LEU A 211 -7.70 9.55 6.00
C LEU A 211 -6.48 10.39 6.37
N ILE A 212 -6.12 11.31 5.48
CA ILE A 212 -5.01 12.24 5.64
C ILE A 212 -5.53 13.67 5.56
N GLU A 213 -4.98 14.54 6.38
CA GLU A 213 -5.27 15.95 6.39
C GLU A 213 -4.81 16.63 5.08
N THR A 214 -5.61 17.55 4.55
CA THR A 214 -5.29 18.23 3.28
C THR A 214 -4.13 19.22 3.41
N GLU A 215 -4.04 19.91 4.55
CA GLU A 215 -2.99 20.85 4.91
C GLU A 215 -2.81 20.85 6.44
N GLU A 216 -1.58 21.09 6.93
CA GLU A 216 -1.23 21.05 8.36
C GLU A 216 -2.17 21.95 9.19
N GLY A 217 -3.00 21.33 10.04
CA GLY A 217 -3.95 22.02 10.93
C GLY A 217 -5.24 22.49 10.26
N SER A 218 -5.52 22.09 9.02
CA SER A 218 -6.77 22.42 8.32
C SER A 218 -8.02 21.76 8.92
N GLY A 219 -7.86 20.62 9.61
CA GLY A 219 -8.97 19.81 10.10
C GLY A 219 -9.84 19.20 8.99
N LYS A 220 -9.40 19.28 7.72
CA LYS A 220 -10.08 18.70 6.56
C LYS A 220 -9.33 17.46 6.13
N TYR A 221 -10.03 16.35 6.04
CA TYR A 221 -9.44 15.04 5.74
C TYR A 221 -9.99 14.46 4.46
N VAL A 222 -9.14 13.74 3.72
CA VAL A 222 -9.49 13.01 2.50
C VAL A 222 -8.85 11.62 2.52
N LEU A 223 -9.32 10.71 1.70
CA LEU A 223 -8.73 9.39 1.56
C LEU A 223 -7.27 9.53 1.09
N SER A 224 -6.35 9.00 1.88
CA SER A 224 -4.93 9.00 1.54
C SER A 224 -4.67 8.24 0.23
N PRO A 225 -3.60 8.58 -0.51
CA PRO A 225 -3.13 7.74 -1.60
C PRO A 225 -2.92 6.29 -1.14
N ALA A 226 -3.21 5.31 -1.99
CA ALA A 226 -3.04 3.91 -1.72
C ALA A 226 -1.57 3.58 -1.42
N TYR A 227 -1.36 2.70 -0.46
CA TYR A 227 -0.07 2.15 -0.06
C TYR A 227 -0.25 0.67 0.29
N ASP A 228 0.84 -0.09 0.35
CA ASP A 228 0.84 -1.47 0.84
C ASP A 228 -0.10 -2.39 0.04
N LEU A 229 -0.03 -2.28 -1.29
CA LEU A 229 -0.76 -3.16 -2.21
C LEU A 229 0.12 -4.36 -2.59
N LEU A 230 -0.28 -5.55 -2.18
CA LEU A 230 0.48 -6.78 -2.41
C LEU A 230 -0.37 -7.84 -3.11
N PRO A 231 0.16 -8.59 -4.09
CA PRO A 231 -0.56 -9.67 -4.75
C PRO A 231 -0.52 -10.95 -3.87
N VAL A 232 -1.14 -10.89 -2.70
CA VAL A 232 -1.02 -11.91 -1.65
C VAL A 232 -1.42 -13.31 -2.13
N ASN A 233 -2.46 -13.46 -2.94
CA ASN A 233 -2.85 -14.78 -3.48
C ASN A 233 -1.83 -15.34 -4.49
N VAL A 234 -0.96 -14.51 -5.06
CA VAL A 234 0.14 -14.96 -5.93
C VAL A 234 1.34 -15.40 -5.08
N ILE A 235 1.67 -14.61 -4.06
CA ILE A 235 2.80 -14.86 -3.15
C ILE A 235 2.50 -16.04 -2.20
N MET A 236 1.24 -16.18 -1.79
CA MET A 236 0.73 -17.22 -0.90
C MET A 236 -0.51 -17.92 -1.51
N PRO A 237 -0.32 -18.83 -2.47
CA PRO A 237 -1.42 -19.53 -3.14
C PRO A 237 -2.30 -20.40 -2.21
N GLU A 238 -1.80 -20.72 -1.01
CA GLU A 238 -2.57 -21.40 0.03
C GLU A 238 -3.65 -20.52 0.66
N ASP A 239 -3.51 -19.19 0.60
CA ASP A 239 -4.57 -18.28 1.03
C ASP A 239 -5.73 -18.32 0.04
N LYS A 240 -6.87 -18.83 0.52
CA LYS A 240 -8.10 -18.96 -0.28
C LYS A 240 -9.03 -17.77 -0.11
N GLU A 241 -8.74 -16.85 0.81
CA GLU A 241 -9.49 -15.60 0.92
C GLU A 241 -9.19 -14.70 -0.29
N GLN A 242 -10.22 -13.99 -0.75
CA GLN A 242 -10.10 -12.98 -1.82
C GLN A 242 -10.08 -11.56 -1.24
N PHE A 243 -10.48 -11.40 0.03
CA PHE A 243 -10.45 -10.14 0.77
C PHE A 243 -10.18 -10.37 2.26
N ALA A 244 -9.50 -9.42 2.89
CA ALA A 244 -9.26 -9.42 4.33
C ALA A 244 -10.50 -9.00 5.14
N LEU A 245 -11.29 -8.07 4.62
CA LEU A 245 -12.56 -7.63 5.22
C LEU A 245 -13.73 -8.22 4.45
N ALA A 246 -14.87 -8.38 5.14
CA ALA A 246 -16.07 -8.86 4.47
C ALA A 246 -16.60 -7.81 3.48
N MET A 247 -17.10 -8.30 2.34
CA MET A 247 -17.97 -7.58 1.41
C MET A 247 -19.28 -8.37 1.31
N ASN A 248 -20.42 -7.74 1.60
CA ASN A 248 -21.71 -8.42 1.69
C ASN A 248 -21.67 -9.68 2.58
N GLY A 249 -20.93 -9.61 3.68
CA GLY A 249 -20.73 -10.72 4.62
C GLY A 249 -19.82 -11.85 4.12
N LYS A 250 -19.12 -11.68 2.98
CA LYS A 250 -18.26 -12.72 2.38
C LYS A 250 -16.82 -12.22 2.22
N LYS A 251 -15.87 -13.14 2.31
CA LYS A 251 -14.45 -12.93 1.97
C LYS A 251 -13.97 -13.81 0.80
N THR A 252 -14.81 -14.75 0.38
CA THR A 252 -14.55 -15.71 -0.70
C THR A 252 -15.76 -15.77 -1.63
N HIS A 253 -15.57 -16.37 -2.80
CA HIS A 253 -16.60 -16.48 -3.84
C HIS A 253 -17.21 -15.13 -4.21
N ILE A 254 -16.41 -14.08 -4.16
CA ILE A 254 -16.80 -12.72 -4.56
C ILE A 254 -17.06 -12.73 -6.06
N ARG A 255 -18.21 -12.20 -6.46
CA ARG A 255 -18.64 -12.09 -7.85
C ARG A 255 -18.91 -10.63 -8.19
N ARG A 256 -19.02 -10.35 -9.49
CA ARG A 256 -19.42 -9.03 -10.00
C ARG A 256 -20.65 -8.46 -9.30
N LYS A 257 -21.65 -9.29 -8.99
CA LYS A 257 -22.86 -8.85 -8.28
C LYS A 257 -22.54 -8.25 -6.90
N ASP A 258 -21.58 -8.82 -6.17
CA ASP A 258 -21.23 -8.35 -4.82
C ASP A 258 -20.64 -6.92 -4.89
N PHE A 259 -19.83 -6.62 -5.91
CA PHE A 259 -19.35 -5.25 -6.17
C PHE A 259 -20.47 -4.27 -6.54
N LEU A 260 -21.50 -4.71 -7.27
CA LEU A 260 -22.61 -3.82 -7.63
C LEU A 260 -23.47 -3.49 -6.41
N VAL A 261 -23.70 -4.47 -5.53
CA VAL A 261 -24.41 -4.26 -4.26
C VAL A 261 -23.63 -3.29 -3.37
N LEU A 262 -22.32 -3.50 -3.21
CA LEU A 262 -21.49 -2.59 -2.42
C LEU A 262 -21.54 -1.15 -2.98
N ALA A 263 -21.46 -0.99 -4.31
CA ALA A 263 -21.54 0.32 -4.94
C ALA A 263 -22.86 1.03 -4.61
N GLU A 264 -23.99 0.34 -4.73
CA GLU A 264 -25.31 0.87 -4.41
C GLU A 264 -25.42 1.26 -2.92
N GLU A 265 -24.91 0.44 -2.00
CA GLU A 265 -24.88 0.74 -0.56
C GLU A 265 -23.99 1.94 -0.21
N CYS A 266 -22.96 2.18 -1.01
CA CYS A 266 -22.06 3.33 -0.88
C CYS A 266 -22.59 4.59 -1.60
N GLY A 267 -23.81 4.55 -2.14
CA GLY A 267 -24.44 5.69 -2.84
C GLY A 267 -23.92 5.91 -4.27
N MET A 268 -23.21 4.95 -4.85
CA MET A 268 -22.79 4.98 -6.25
C MET A 268 -23.87 4.39 -7.15
N THR A 269 -24.04 4.94 -8.35
CA THR A 269 -24.94 4.33 -9.33
C THR A 269 -24.33 3.05 -9.89
N ARG A 270 -25.19 2.06 -10.15
CA ARG A 270 -24.81 0.82 -10.82
C ARG A 270 -24.10 1.04 -12.15
N GLY A 271 -24.55 2.03 -12.94
CA GLY A 271 -23.93 2.38 -14.21
C GLY A 271 -22.49 2.89 -14.06
N SER A 272 -22.21 3.69 -13.03
CA SER A 272 -20.84 4.11 -12.71
C SER A 272 -19.96 2.93 -12.29
N ALA A 273 -20.48 2.07 -11.40
CA ALA A 273 -19.79 0.88 -10.93
C ALA A 273 -19.42 -0.07 -12.09
N GLU A 274 -20.36 -0.33 -13.00
CA GLU A 274 -20.11 -1.17 -14.19
C GLU A 274 -19.05 -0.57 -15.12
N LYS A 275 -19.07 0.74 -15.34
CA LYS A 275 -18.05 1.43 -16.15
C LYS A 275 -16.67 1.33 -15.51
N MET A 276 -16.57 1.46 -14.19
CA MET A 276 -15.30 1.35 -13.47
C MET A 276 -14.73 -0.06 -13.55
N ILE A 277 -15.57 -1.09 -13.35
CA ILE A 277 -15.16 -2.49 -13.53
C ILE A 277 -14.69 -2.71 -14.98
N ALA A 278 -15.46 -2.27 -15.97
CA ALA A 278 -15.12 -2.45 -17.38
C ALA A 278 -13.81 -1.73 -17.75
N MET A 279 -13.59 -0.52 -17.22
CA MET A 279 -12.35 0.23 -17.40
C MET A 279 -11.15 -0.57 -16.87
N LEU A 280 -11.21 -1.10 -15.65
CA LEU A 280 -10.11 -1.90 -15.10
C LEU A 280 -9.85 -3.17 -15.91
N VAL A 281 -10.90 -3.90 -16.29
CA VAL A 281 -10.78 -5.11 -17.10
C VAL A 281 -10.20 -4.80 -18.49
N SER A 282 -10.55 -3.66 -19.10
CA SER A 282 -10.01 -3.25 -20.40
C SER A 282 -8.51 -2.96 -20.37
N LYS A 283 -7.95 -2.69 -19.19
CA LYS A 283 -6.52 -2.42 -19.00
C LYS A 283 -5.69 -3.70 -18.84
N LYS A 284 -6.30 -4.89 -18.89
CA LYS A 284 -5.62 -6.19 -18.70
C LYS A 284 -4.34 -6.38 -19.53
N GLU A 285 -4.28 -5.88 -20.76
CA GLU A 285 -3.09 -6.01 -21.61
C GLU A 285 -1.98 -4.98 -21.30
N LYS A 286 -2.32 -3.94 -20.53
CA LYS A 286 -1.43 -2.84 -20.14
C LYS A 286 -0.93 -2.95 -18.69
N LEU A 287 -1.60 -3.79 -17.88
CA LEU A 287 -1.27 -4.13 -16.50
C LEU A 287 -0.52 -5.47 -16.49
#